data_AF-T0ML19-F1
#
_entry.id   AF-T0ML19-F1
#
_cell.length_a   1.000
_cell.length_b   1.000
_cell.length_c   1.000
_cell.angle_alpha   90.00
_cell.angle_beta   90.00
_cell.angle_gamma   90.00
#
_symmetry.space_group_name_H-M   'P 1'
#
loop_
_entity.id
_entity.type
_entity.pdbx_description
1 polymer ?
#
loop_
_entity_poly.entity_id
_entity_poly.type
_entity_poly.pdbx_seq_one_letter_code
_entity_poly.pdbx_strand_id
1 'polypeptide(L)'
;MTPDRHLGAASIPCLKPDLLITESTYGSITRDCRKTKEREFFKAVLDCVTSGGKVLIPIFALGRAQELCLLLDSHWERMKINVPIYFSGGLTEKANNIYKQFISYTNENIIRNATKNNVFDFKNISTFQKHHLDLNTPMVLFASPGMLHSGVSLKVFKEWCEDPKNLVIIPGYCVKGTVGDKVLNGEKKIEIIGEMKEIKIKVKNLAFSAHADAQGILNLIDMCKPKNVMLVHGDKKRMNILEKTIIKKFDIPVFKPANGCIINIPKDDIINLRFKEEDCNKFFKNNLSTQNIGISFSVKKNKKAILYMMLIQ
;
A
#
# COMPACT_ATOMS: atom_id res chain seq x y z
N MET A 1 3.83 2.30 -9.97
CA MET A 1 3.85 2.22 -8.49
C MET A 1 5.18 1.64 -8.04
N THR A 2 5.65 1.95 -6.83
CA THR A 2 6.93 1.44 -6.33
C THR A 2 6.75 0.00 -5.80
N PRO A 3 7.48 -0.99 -6.33
CA PRO A 3 7.43 -2.35 -5.81
C PRO A 3 8.08 -2.46 -4.42
N ASP A 4 7.64 -3.46 -3.67
CA ASP A 4 8.30 -3.89 -2.43
C ASP A 4 9.47 -4.84 -2.75
N ARG A 5 10.27 -5.22 -1.73
CA ARG A 5 11.32 -6.23 -1.93
C ARG A 5 10.74 -7.58 -2.23
N HIS A 6 9.57 -7.90 -1.66
CA HIS A 6 8.93 -9.19 -1.87
C HIS A 6 7.76 -9.21 -2.85
N LEU A 7 7.13 -8.07 -3.12
CA LEU A 7 6.01 -7.98 -4.06
C LEU A 7 6.37 -7.15 -5.27
N GLY A 8 5.84 -7.54 -6.43
CA GLY A 8 5.89 -6.74 -7.65
C GLY A 8 5.05 -5.46 -7.52
N ALA A 9 5.23 -4.55 -8.46
CA ALA A 9 4.33 -3.40 -8.58
C ALA A 9 2.96 -3.88 -9.09
N ALA A 10 1.89 -3.15 -8.75
CA ALA A 10 0.60 -3.39 -9.37
C ALA A 10 0.72 -3.29 -10.90
N SER A 11 0.25 -4.32 -11.58
CA SER A 11 0.20 -4.39 -13.04
C SER A 11 -1.26 -4.29 -13.47
N ILE A 12 -1.55 -3.38 -14.40
CA ILE A 12 -2.84 -3.30 -15.05
C ILE A 12 -2.59 -3.46 -16.54
N PRO A 13 -3.30 -4.37 -17.24
CA PRO A 13 -3.25 -4.41 -18.69
C PRO A 13 -3.70 -3.06 -19.26
N CYS A 14 -3.27 -2.70 -20.47
CA CYS A 14 -3.63 -1.43 -21.12
C CYS A 14 -5.14 -1.35 -21.39
N LEU A 15 -5.91 -1.00 -20.37
CA LEU A 15 -7.36 -0.90 -20.35
C LEU A 15 -7.78 0.57 -20.25
N LYS A 16 -8.89 0.91 -20.89
CA LYS A 16 -9.56 2.22 -20.78
C LYS A 16 -10.96 2.04 -20.19
N PRO A 17 -11.09 1.85 -18.87
CA PRO A 17 -12.37 1.50 -18.27
C PRO A 17 -13.33 2.69 -18.23
N ASP A 18 -14.64 2.42 -18.33
CA ASP A 18 -15.66 3.45 -18.13
C ASP A 18 -15.66 3.97 -16.67
N LEU A 19 -15.31 3.11 -15.71
CA LEU A 19 -15.18 3.45 -14.29
C LEU A 19 -13.92 2.83 -13.69
N LEU A 20 -13.08 3.64 -13.06
CA LEU A 20 -11.99 3.19 -12.21
C LEU A 20 -12.36 3.40 -10.73
N ILE A 21 -12.47 2.31 -9.98
CA ILE A 21 -12.65 2.34 -8.53
C ILE A 21 -11.28 2.22 -7.88
N THR A 22 -10.89 3.19 -7.05
CA THR A 22 -9.56 3.22 -6.43
C THR A 22 -9.62 3.66 -4.98
N GLU A 23 -8.70 3.14 -4.16
CA GLU A 23 -8.55 3.55 -2.77
C GLU A 23 -8.08 5.01 -2.66
N SER A 24 -8.23 5.60 -1.47
CA SER A 24 -7.87 7.00 -1.22
C SER A 24 -7.18 7.21 0.13
N THR A 25 -6.68 6.13 0.74
CA THR A 25 -6.02 6.08 2.06
C THR A 25 -4.98 7.19 2.26
N TYR A 26 -4.12 7.40 1.25
CA TYR A 26 -3.06 8.44 1.25
C TYR A 26 -3.23 9.46 0.12
N GLY A 27 -4.46 9.74 -0.31
CA GLY A 27 -4.75 10.60 -1.47
C GLY A 27 -4.23 12.04 -1.39
N SER A 28 -3.76 12.48 -0.22
CA SER A 28 -3.17 13.81 0.01
C SER A 28 -1.67 13.79 0.36
N ILE A 29 -1.05 12.61 0.41
CA ILE A 29 0.32 12.44 0.90
C ILE A 29 1.17 11.91 -0.25
N THR A 30 2.25 12.61 -0.56
CA THR A 30 3.33 12.11 -1.41
C THR A 30 4.44 11.60 -0.52
N ARG A 31 4.94 10.39 -0.78
CA ARG A 31 5.94 9.78 0.09
C ARG A 31 7.36 10.05 -0.38
N ASP A 32 8.26 10.14 0.59
CA ASP A 32 9.69 10.19 0.32
C ASP A 32 10.20 8.94 -0.38
N CYS A 33 11.38 9.06 -0.97
CA CYS A 33 12.09 7.95 -1.56
C CYS A 33 12.24 6.81 -0.55
N ARG A 34 11.87 5.59 -0.98
CA ARG A 34 12.00 4.36 -0.20
C ARG A 34 13.39 4.21 0.42
N LYS A 35 14.47 4.45 -0.35
CA LYS A 35 15.85 4.31 0.13
C LYS A 35 16.16 5.21 1.33
N THR A 36 15.58 6.42 1.37
CA THR A 36 15.75 7.34 2.51
C THR A 36 15.10 6.77 3.76
N LYS A 37 13.87 6.26 3.65
CA LYS A 37 13.16 5.63 4.77
C LYS A 37 13.85 4.37 5.27
N GLU A 38 14.37 3.54 4.38
CA GLU A 38 15.15 2.35 4.76
C GLU A 38 16.40 2.75 5.56
N ARG A 39 17.13 3.79 5.11
CA ARG A 39 18.29 4.32 5.86
C ARG A 39 17.90 4.86 7.23
N GLU A 40 16.82 5.62 7.32
CA GLU A 40 16.32 6.15 8.59
C GLU A 40 15.85 5.08 9.56
N PHE A 41 15.30 3.98 9.03
CA PHE A 41 14.92 2.79 9.78
C PHE A 41 16.16 2.09 10.33
N PHE A 42 17.11 1.74 9.48
CA PHE A 42 18.35 1.09 9.92
C PHE A 42 19.09 1.93 10.96
N LYS A 43 19.22 3.24 10.73
CA LYS A 43 19.85 4.15 11.67
C LYS A 43 19.15 4.14 13.02
N ALA A 44 17.82 4.27 13.05
CA ALA A 44 17.08 4.29 14.31
C ALA A 44 17.20 2.97 15.10
N VAL A 45 17.12 1.84 14.41
CA VAL A 45 17.28 0.52 15.04
C VAL A 45 18.71 0.37 15.57
N LEU A 46 19.72 0.68 14.75
CA LEU A 46 21.13 0.52 15.12
C LEU A 46 21.54 1.42 16.29
N ASP A 47 21.16 2.70 16.25
CA ASP A 47 21.44 3.68 17.31
C ASP A 47 20.84 3.20 18.65
N CYS A 48 19.65 2.61 18.63
CA CYS A 48 19.00 2.08 19.83
C CYS A 48 19.72 0.84 20.38
N VAL A 49 19.97 -0.17 19.54
CA VAL A 49 20.56 -1.44 20.01
C VAL A 49 22.02 -1.28 20.42
N THR A 50 22.78 -0.39 19.77
CA THR A 50 24.17 -0.06 20.16
C THR A 50 24.22 0.69 21.49
N SER A 51 23.18 1.45 21.83
CA SER A 51 23.02 2.08 23.15
C SER A 51 22.52 1.11 24.24
N GLY A 52 22.38 -0.18 23.92
CA GLY A 52 21.86 -1.21 24.84
C GLY A 52 20.35 -1.19 25.03
N GLY A 53 19.60 -0.45 24.21
CA GLY A 53 18.14 -0.38 24.27
C GLY A 53 17.44 -1.50 23.49
N LYS A 54 16.15 -1.70 23.78
CA LYS A 54 15.26 -2.64 23.08
C LYS A 54 14.42 -1.90 22.05
N VAL A 55 14.25 -2.51 20.87
CA VAL A 55 13.43 -1.95 19.79
C VAL A 55 12.14 -2.74 19.64
N LEU A 56 11.00 -2.09 19.82
CA LEU A 56 9.68 -2.65 19.56
C LEU A 56 9.13 -2.12 18.22
N ILE A 57 8.72 -3.02 17.34
CA ILE A 57 8.12 -2.70 16.05
C ILE A 57 6.73 -3.34 16.01
N PRO A 58 5.66 -2.61 16.40
CA PRO A 58 4.30 -3.12 16.31
C PRO A 58 3.87 -3.26 14.85
N ILE A 59 3.48 -4.47 14.45
CA ILE A 59 3.12 -4.80 13.07
C ILE A 59 1.91 -5.74 13.00
N PHE A 60 1.16 -5.68 11.91
CA PHE A 60 0.22 -6.75 11.58
C PHE A 60 1.00 -8.00 11.15
N ALA A 61 0.49 -9.19 11.48
CA ALA A 61 1.20 -10.46 11.28
C ALA A 61 1.46 -10.82 9.80
N LEU A 62 0.77 -10.16 8.87
CA LEU A 62 0.81 -10.41 7.43
C LEU A 62 1.13 -9.10 6.67
N GLY A 63 1.80 -9.23 5.53
CA GLY A 63 2.16 -8.11 4.66
C GLY A 63 3.45 -7.43 5.10
N ARG A 64 3.34 -6.32 5.83
CA ARG A 64 4.51 -5.47 6.11
C ARG A 64 5.50 -6.09 7.11
N ALA A 65 5.04 -7.07 7.90
CA ALA A 65 5.92 -7.89 8.73
C ALA A 65 7.06 -8.49 7.92
N GLN A 66 6.70 -9.21 6.85
CA GLN A 66 7.64 -9.96 6.03
C GLN A 66 8.60 -9.02 5.29
N GLU A 67 8.12 -7.90 4.78
CA GLU A 67 8.98 -6.89 4.14
C GLU A 67 10.04 -6.34 5.10
N LEU A 68 9.64 -5.92 6.30
CA LEU A 68 10.57 -5.32 7.26
C LEU A 68 11.57 -6.34 7.79
N CYS A 69 11.15 -7.59 7.94
CA CYS A 69 12.02 -8.67 8.38
C CYS A 69 13.03 -9.05 7.30
N LEU A 70 12.63 -9.15 6.03
CA LEU A 70 13.56 -9.32 4.92
C LEU A 70 14.60 -8.20 4.86
N LEU A 71 14.15 -6.96 5.09
CA LEU A 71 15.00 -5.79 5.07
C LEU A 71 16.02 -5.81 6.22
N LEU A 72 15.58 -6.17 7.43
CA LEU A 72 16.43 -6.22 8.61
C LEU A 72 17.39 -7.42 8.59
N ASP A 73 16.92 -8.61 8.24
CA ASP A 73 17.72 -9.84 8.17
C ASP A 73 18.85 -9.71 7.13
N SER A 74 18.54 -9.18 5.94
CA SER A 74 19.55 -8.90 4.90
C SER A 74 20.62 -7.90 5.39
N HIS A 75 20.23 -6.94 6.22
CA HIS A 75 21.15 -5.94 6.76
C HIS A 75 22.02 -6.51 7.87
N TRP A 76 21.44 -7.34 8.74
CA TRP A 76 22.14 -8.04 9.82
C TRP A 76 23.23 -8.95 9.28
N GLU A 77 22.92 -9.74 8.25
CA GLU A 77 23.90 -10.62 7.59
C GLU A 77 25.04 -9.81 6.96
N ARG A 78 24.72 -8.72 6.26
CA ARG A 78 25.74 -7.87 5.60
C ARG A 78 26.65 -7.16 6.59
N MET A 79 26.09 -6.67 7.69
CA MET A 79 26.84 -5.90 8.70
C MET A 79 27.41 -6.78 9.82
N LYS A 80 27.15 -8.09 9.80
CA LYS A 80 27.55 -9.07 10.84
C LYS A 80 27.13 -8.62 12.25
N ILE A 81 25.88 -8.19 12.38
CA ILE A 81 25.30 -7.74 13.66
C ILE A 81 24.78 -8.96 14.43
N ASN A 82 25.22 -9.11 15.68
CA ASN A 82 24.86 -10.26 16.54
C ASN A 82 23.66 -10.01 17.48
N VAL A 83 22.97 -8.89 17.33
CA VAL A 83 21.80 -8.55 18.17
C VAL A 83 20.61 -9.43 17.74
N PRO A 84 19.93 -10.13 18.66
CA PRO A 84 18.85 -11.03 18.30
C PRO A 84 17.62 -10.26 17.80
N ILE A 85 16.98 -10.81 16.77
CA ILE A 85 15.70 -10.35 16.23
C ILE A 85 14.64 -11.40 16.55
N TYR A 86 13.47 -10.94 17.00
CA TYR A 86 12.37 -11.80 17.38
C TYR A 86 11.05 -11.46 16.68
N PHE A 87 10.21 -12.47 16.47
CA PHE A 87 8.79 -12.32 16.17
C PHE A 87 7.92 -12.70 17.36
N SER A 88 6.80 -12.03 17.58
CA SER A 88 5.83 -12.36 18.64
C SER A 88 5.16 -13.74 18.55
N GLY A 89 5.63 -14.63 17.68
CA GLY A 89 5.11 -16.00 17.50
C GLY A 89 3.66 -16.05 16.99
N GLY A 90 3.13 -17.27 16.88
CA GLY A 90 1.73 -17.51 16.54
C GLY A 90 1.40 -17.22 15.08
N LEU A 91 0.63 -16.16 14.82
CA LEU A 91 0.12 -15.86 13.47
C LEU A 91 1.24 -15.48 12.50
N THR A 92 2.27 -14.77 12.95
CA THR A 92 3.38 -14.35 12.07
C THR A 92 4.23 -15.53 11.61
N GLU A 93 4.41 -16.54 12.47
CA GLU A 93 5.14 -17.78 12.13
C GLU A 93 4.33 -18.63 11.14
N LYS A 94 3.03 -18.81 11.39
CA LYS A 94 2.11 -19.46 10.44
C LYS A 94 2.07 -18.73 9.10
N ALA A 95 2.01 -17.40 9.14
CA ALA A 95 2.09 -16.56 7.94
C ALA A 95 3.40 -16.82 7.20
N ASN A 96 4.54 -16.86 7.89
CA ASN A 96 5.84 -17.11 7.24
C ASN A 96 5.86 -18.45 6.50
N ASN A 97 5.26 -19.50 7.06
CA ASN A 97 5.13 -20.79 6.37
C ASN A 97 4.30 -20.69 5.07
N ILE A 98 3.23 -19.89 5.07
CA ILE A 98 2.45 -19.60 3.86
C ILE A 98 3.31 -18.85 2.83
N TYR A 99 4.06 -17.82 3.24
CA TYR A 99 4.97 -17.10 2.34
C TYR A 99 6.03 -18.01 1.72
N LYS A 100 6.57 -18.97 2.47
CA LYS A 100 7.51 -19.98 1.97
C LYS A 100 6.89 -20.87 0.90
N GLN A 101 5.66 -21.34 1.13
CA GLN A 101 4.94 -22.22 0.20
C GLN A 101 4.50 -21.49 -1.07
N PHE A 102 4.03 -20.25 -0.95
CA PHE A 102 3.50 -19.45 -2.06
C PHE A 102 4.50 -18.45 -2.63
N ILE A 103 5.77 -18.85 -2.73
CA ILE A 103 6.85 -18.00 -3.25
C ILE A 103 6.59 -17.58 -4.71
N SER A 104 5.82 -18.35 -5.47
CA SER A 104 5.42 -18.04 -6.85
C SER A 104 4.58 -16.76 -6.99
N TYR A 105 3.98 -16.26 -5.91
CA TYR A 105 3.21 -15.01 -5.89
C TYR A 105 4.05 -13.77 -5.58
N THR A 106 5.36 -13.95 -5.37
CA THR A 106 6.30 -12.85 -5.12
C THR A 106 6.81 -12.24 -6.43
N ASN A 107 7.75 -11.29 -6.37
CA ASN A 107 8.37 -10.77 -7.57
C ASN A 107 9.33 -11.77 -8.23
N GLU A 108 9.62 -11.54 -9.52
CA GLU A 108 10.50 -12.40 -10.30
C GLU A 108 11.89 -12.58 -9.69
N ASN A 109 12.42 -11.57 -8.99
CA ASN A 109 13.74 -11.64 -8.36
C ASN A 109 13.77 -12.68 -7.25
N ILE A 110 12.73 -12.77 -6.42
CA ILE A 110 12.62 -13.80 -5.39
C ILE A 110 12.38 -15.16 -6.04
N ILE A 111 11.48 -15.25 -7.01
CA ILE A 111 11.15 -16.51 -7.70
C ILE A 111 12.42 -17.14 -8.32
N ARG A 112 13.25 -16.34 -9.00
CA ARG A 112 14.51 -16.81 -9.60
C ARG A 112 15.52 -17.29 -8.57
N ASN A 113 15.55 -16.69 -7.38
CA ASN A 113 16.49 -17.03 -6.32
C ASN A 113 15.97 -18.16 -5.40
N ALA A 114 14.68 -18.47 -5.45
CA ALA A 114 14.03 -19.46 -4.58
C ALA A 114 14.64 -20.86 -4.68
N THR A 115 15.21 -21.22 -5.84
CA THR A 115 15.89 -22.51 -6.06
C THR A 115 17.20 -22.64 -5.28
N LYS A 116 17.85 -21.52 -4.93
CA LYS A 116 19.09 -21.51 -4.15
C LYS A 116 18.82 -21.34 -2.65
N ASN A 117 17.94 -20.40 -2.31
CA ASN A 117 17.59 -20.12 -0.94
C ASN A 117 16.20 -19.46 -0.87
N ASN A 118 15.36 -19.90 0.06
CA ASN A 118 14.09 -19.25 0.32
C ASN A 118 14.35 -17.99 1.15
N VAL A 119 13.98 -16.82 0.63
CA VAL A 119 14.24 -15.54 1.32
C VAL A 119 13.46 -15.40 2.63
N PHE A 120 12.40 -16.18 2.82
CA PHE A 120 11.60 -16.20 4.05
C PHE A 120 12.16 -17.18 5.11
N ASP A 121 13.23 -17.92 4.80
CA ASP A 121 14.05 -18.61 5.78
C ASP A 121 15.01 -17.62 6.44
N PHE A 122 14.48 -16.83 7.37
CA PHE A 122 15.24 -15.82 8.10
C PHE A 122 16.32 -16.47 8.97
N LYS A 123 17.57 -16.00 8.83
CA LYS A 123 18.71 -16.58 9.56
C LYS A 123 18.87 -16.00 10.96
N ASN A 124 18.55 -14.72 11.12
CA ASN A 124 18.78 -13.98 12.36
C ASN A 124 17.51 -13.74 13.18
N ILE A 125 16.38 -14.31 12.75
CA ILE A 125 15.07 -14.08 13.37
C ILE A 125 14.55 -15.35 14.02
N SER A 126 14.19 -15.25 15.30
CA SER A 126 13.68 -16.36 16.10
C SER A 126 12.35 -16.03 16.79
N THR A 127 11.73 -17.00 17.43
CA THR A 127 10.43 -16.81 18.10
C THR A 127 10.60 -16.16 19.48
N PHE A 128 9.87 -15.08 19.72
CA PHE A 128 9.80 -14.43 21.02
C PHE A 128 9.06 -15.30 22.02
N GLN A 129 9.75 -15.72 23.05
CA GLN A 129 9.19 -16.38 24.23
C GLN A 129 9.05 -15.41 25.40
N LYS A 130 8.16 -15.73 26.35
CA LYS A 130 7.84 -14.87 27.51
C LYS A 130 9.07 -14.48 28.33
N HIS A 131 10.04 -15.37 28.51
CA HIS A 131 11.25 -15.12 29.30
C HIS A 131 12.14 -14.00 28.72
N HIS A 132 12.04 -13.70 27.42
CA HIS A 132 12.80 -12.60 26.81
C HIS A 132 12.32 -11.22 27.24
N LEU A 133 11.09 -11.11 27.76
CA LEU A 133 10.52 -9.85 28.23
C LEU A 133 11.38 -9.24 29.35
N ASP A 134 11.87 -10.10 30.24
CA ASP A 134 12.61 -9.76 31.45
C ASP A 134 14.13 -9.63 31.21
N LEU A 135 14.63 -10.02 30.03
CA LEU A 135 16.04 -9.90 29.69
C LEU A 135 16.42 -8.44 29.46
N ASN A 136 17.50 -7.98 30.10
CA ASN A 136 18.04 -6.62 29.94
C ASN A 136 19.08 -6.52 28.81
N THR A 137 19.01 -7.40 27.82
CA THR A 137 19.87 -7.38 26.65
C THR A 137 19.21 -6.62 25.49
N PRO A 138 19.99 -5.97 24.61
CA PRO A 138 19.46 -5.33 23.42
C PRO A 138 18.84 -6.38 22.49
N MET A 139 17.67 -6.06 21.94
CA MET A 139 16.95 -6.92 21.01
C MET A 139 16.03 -6.12 20.12
N VAL A 140 15.65 -6.69 18.98
CA VAL A 140 14.61 -6.16 18.12
C VAL A 140 13.42 -7.11 18.15
N LEU A 141 12.23 -6.61 18.48
CA LEU A 141 11.01 -7.39 18.51
C LEU A 141 9.97 -6.84 17.54
N PHE A 142 9.57 -7.68 16.58
CA PHE A 142 8.40 -7.50 15.77
C PHE A 142 7.18 -8.13 16.46
N ALA A 143 6.26 -7.29 16.93
CA ALA A 143 5.12 -7.75 17.71
C ALA A 143 3.77 -7.39 17.11
N SER A 144 2.81 -8.31 17.16
CA SER A 144 1.43 -8.06 16.74
C SER A 144 0.49 -7.76 17.90
N PRO A 145 -0.58 -6.97 17.67
CA PRO A 145 -0.98 -6.25 16.44
C PRO A 145 -0.32 -4.87 16.22
N GLY A 146 -0.44 -4.31 15.01
CA GLY A 146 0.29 -3.11 14.59
C GLY A 146 -0.08 -1.77 15.27
N MET A 147 -1.20 -1.71 15.98
CA MET A 147 -1.73 -0.45 16.55
C MET A 147 -1.63 -0.38 18.08
N LEU A 148 -0.91 -1.32 18.71
CA LEU A 148 -0.77 -1.39 20.18
C LEU A 148 -2.11 -1.46 20.94
N HIS A 149 -3.17 -2.03 20.35
CA HIS A 149 -4.49 -2.05 21.01
C HIS A 149 -4.72 -3.30 21.87
N SER A 150 -3.94 -4.37 21.66
CA SER A 150 -4.09 -5.65 22.36
C SER A 150 -2.83 -6.51 22.18
N GLY A 151 -2.90 -7.79 22.59
CA GLY A 151 -1.92 -8.80 22.21
C GLY A 151 -0.51 -8.61 22.77
N VAL A 152 0.48 -9.23 22.11
CA VAL A 152 1.87 -9.21 22.55
C VAL A 152 2.48 -7.82 22.41
N SER A 153 2.14 -7.10 21.33
CA SER A 153 2.65 -5.74 21.11
C SER A 153 2.32 -4.78 22.26
N LEU A 154 1.08 -4.80 22.77
CA LEU A 154 0.67 -3.96 23.89
C LEU A 154 1.31 -4.41 25.21
N LYS A 155 1.39 -5.73 25.45
CA LYS A 155 2.04 -6.27 26.65
C LYS A 155 3.50 -5.87 26.72
N VAL A 156 4.24 -6.03 25.62
CA VAL A 156 5.65 -5.63 25.56
C VAL A 156 5.80 -4.11 25.68
N PHE A 157 4.93 -3.35 25.00
CA PHE A 157 4.96 -1.90 25.11
C PHE A 157 4.74 -1.45 26.56
N LYS A 158 3.78 -2.04 27.29
CA LYS A 158 3.53 -1.74 28.71
C LYS A 158 4.80 -1.89 29.55
N GLU A 159 5.57 -2.97 29.35
CA GLU A 159 6.81 -3.20 30.11
C GLU A 159 7.98 -2.32 29.66
N TRP A 160 8.05 -1.95 28.38
CA TRP A 160 9.20 -1.25 27.82
C TRP A 160 9.03 0.26 27.75
N CYS A 161 7.80 0.78 27.93
CA CYS A 161 7.47 2.19 27.67
C CYS A 161 8.09 3.19 28.65
N GLU A 162 8.48 2.75 29.85
CA GLU A 162 9.03 3.60 30.91
C GLU A 162 10.56 3.78 30.81
N ASP A 163 11.24 3.03 29.94
CA ASP A 163 12.69 3.14 29.75
C ASP A 163 13.03 4.03 28.53
N PRO A 164 13.73 5.16 28.72
CA PRO A 164 14.11 6.08 27.63
C PRO A 164 15.20 5.53 26.69
N LYS A 165 15.87 4.43 27.04
CA LYS A 165 16.81 3.74 26.15
C LYS A 165 16.08 2.99 25.03
N ASN A 166 14.86 2.55 25.30
CA ASN A 166 14.06 1.79 24.35
C ASN A 166 13.53 2.66 23.23
N LEU A 167 13.14 2.01 22.14
CA LEU A 167 12.57 2.62 20.96
C LEU A 167 11.33 1.85 20.52
N VAL A 168 10.24 2.56 20.25
CA VAL A 168 9.10 2.04 19.50
C VAL A 168 9.08 2.67 18.11
N ILE A 169 9.12 1.84 17.07
CA ILE A 169 9.00 2.28 15.67
C ILE A 169 7.63 1.89 15.16
N ILE A 170 6.74 2.86 14.95
CA ILE A 170 5.41 2.60 14.42
C ILE A 170 5.49 2.65 12.88
N PRO A 171 5.32 1.52 12.17
CA PRO A 171 5.57 1.44 10.75
C PRO A 171 4.35 1.79 9.88
N GLY A 172 3.17 1.88 10.48
CA GLY A 172 1.89 1.99 9.78
C GLY A 172 0.95 3.00 10.39
N TYR A 173 -0.28 3.02 9.86
CA TYR A 173 -1.34 3.89 10.35
C TYR A 173 -1.95 3.33 11.64
N CYS A 174 -2.23 4.21 12.60
CA CYS A 174 -2.98 3.88 13.81
C CYS A 174 -4.36 4.54 13.73
N VAL A 175 -5.40 3.76 14.03
CA VAL A 175 -6.77 4.29 14.13
C VAL A 175 -6.86 5.19 15.37
N LYS A 176 -7.62 6.28 15.25
CA LYS A 176 -7.85 7.23 16.34
C LYS A 176 -8.33 6.54 17.61
N GLY A 177 -7.74 6.92 18.74
CA GLY A 177 -8.08 6.39 20.07
C GLY A 177 -7.36 5.10 20.46
N THR A 178 -6.62 4.46 19.54
CA THR A 178 -5.71 3.36 19.91
C THR A 178 -4.51 3.88 20.69
N VAL A 179 -3.86 3.01 21.48
CA VAL A 179 -2.61 3.38 22.20
C VAL A 179 -1.55 3.85 21.21
N GLY A 180 -1.43 3.20 20.04
CA GLY A 180 -0.49 3.64 19.00
C GLY A 180 -0.74 5.08 18.52
N ASP A 181 -2.00 5.48 18.35
CA ASP A 181 -2.36 6.86 17.99
C ASP A 181 -1.99 7.86 19.10
N LYS A 182 -2.32 7.54 20.36
CA LYS A 182 -1.96 8.38 21.53
C LYS A 182 -0.44 8.59 21.66
N VAL A 183 0.33 7.51 21.50
CA VAL A 183 1.79 7.52 21.54
C VAL A 183 2.38 8.35 20.40
N LEU A 184 1.83 8.24 19.18
CA LEU A 184 2.23 9.08 18.04
C LEU A 184 1.93 10.55 18.24
N ASN A 185 0.83 10.89 18.92
CA ASN A 185 0.44 12.26 19.24
C ASN A 185 1.27 12.85 20.40
N GLY A 186 2.18 12.07 20.99
CA GLY A 186 3.11 12.55 22.01
C GLY A 186 2.56 12.54 23.43
N GLU A 187 1.47 11.81 23.69
CA GLU A 187 0.92 11.66 25.04
C GLU A 187 1.97 11.05 25.99
N LYS A 188 2.22 11.72 27.12
CA LYS A 188 3.25 11.32 28.09
C LYS A 188 2.75 10.37 29.17
N LYS A 189 1.43 10.29 29.35
CA LYS A 189 0.80 9.36 30.30
C LYS A 189 -0.40 8.73 29.63
N ILE A 190 -0.43 7.41 29.57
CA ILE A 190 -1.49 6.66 28.90
C ILE A 190 -1.94 5.54 29.83
N GLU A 191 -3.25 5.34 29.93
CA GLU A 191 -3.82 4.18 30.59
C GLU A 191 -3.70 2.94 29.70
N ILE A 192 -3.03 1.91 30.20
CA ILE A 192 -2.79 0.65 29.51
C ILE A 192 -3.26 -0.49 30.42
N ILE A 193 -4.39 -1.11 30.09
CA ILE A 193 -4.96 -2.26 30.84
C ILE A 193 -5.21 -1.87 32.31
N GLY A 194 -5.87 -0.73 32.55
CA GLY A 194 -6.22 -0.25 33.88
C GLY A 194 -5.08 0.36 34.70
N GLU A 195 -3.87 0.44 34.14
CA GLU A 195 -2.70 1.05 34.79
C GLU A 195 -2.23 2.29 34.03
N MET A 196 -1.98 3.37 34.77
CA MET A 196 -1.37 4.58 34.20
C MET A 196 0.13 4.37 34.04
N LYS A 197 0.62 4.45 32.80
CA LYS A 197 2.04 4.32 32.45
C LYS A 197 2.62 5.63 31.93
N GLU A 198 3.87 5.91 32.29
CA GLU A 198 4.60 7.08 31.80
C GLU A 198 5.40 6.72 30.52
N ILE A 199 5.16 7.45 29.44
CA ILE A 199 5.77 7.19 28.14
C ILE A 199 7.11 7.93 28.03
N LYS A 200 8.20 7.22 28.38
CA LYS A 200 9.60 7.69 28.27
C LYS A 200 10.32 7.10 27.05
N ILE A 201 9.85 5.95 26.57
CA ILE A 201 10.36 5.28 25.37
C ILE A 201 10.39 6.24 24.18
N LYS A 202 11.46 6.17 23.38
CA LYS A 202 11.57 6.97 22.15
C LYS A 202 10.52 6.48 21.17
N VAL A 203 9.76 7.40 20.57
CA VAL A 203 8.74 7.08 19.58
C VAL A 203 9.21 7.58 18.22
N LYS A 204 9.24 6.69 17.22
CA LYS A 204 9.53 7.08 15.83
C LYS A 204 8.42 6.60 14.90
N ASN A 205 7.84 7.53 14.15
CA ASN A 205 6.90 7.21 13.08
C ASN A 205 7.69 7.02 11.78
N LEU A 206 7.73 5.79 11.26
CA LEU A 206 8.36 5.48 9.98
C LEU A 206 7.36 4.79 9.08
N ALA A 207 6.58 5.57 8.33
CA ALA A 207 5.50 5.04 7.51
C ALA A 207 6.01 4.16 6.35
N PHE A 208 6.11 2.86 6.60
CA PHE A 208 6.19 1.76 5.65
C PHE A 208 4.78 1.28 5.34
N SER A 209 3.97 2.09 4.65
CA SER A 209 2.63 1.67 4.24
C SER A 209 2.65 1.02 2.86
N ALA A 210 1.92 -0.08 2.68
CA ALA A 210 1.80 -0.79 1.39
C ALA A 210 0.76 -0.15 0.45
N HIS A 211 -0.04 0.80 0.95
CA HIS A 211 -1.05 1.50 0.16
C HIS A 211 -0.41 2.45 -0.85
N ALA A 212 -1.13 2.75 -1.92
CA ALA A 212 -0.74 3.77 -2.87
C ALA A 212 -0.65 5.15 -2.19
N ASP A 213 0.37 5.94 -2.54
CA ASP A 213 0.39 7.37 -2.21
C ASP A 213 -0.35 8.18 -3.29
N ALA A 214 -0.50 9.49 -3.08
CA ALA A 214 -1.25 10.34 -4.01
C ALA A 214 -0.69 10.25 -5.44
N GLN A 215 0.64 10.27 -5.58
CA GLN A 215 1.29 10.16 -6.89
C GLN A 215 1.07 8.79 -7.54
N GLY A 216 1.13 7.70 -6.76
CA GLY A 216 0.84 6.35 -7.21
C GLY A 216 -0.57 6.21 -7.77
N ILE A 217 -1.57 6.79 -7.10
CA ILE A 217 -2.97 6.80 -7.56
C ILE A 217 -3.12 7.62 -8.84
N LEU A 218 -2.52 8.82 -8.91
CA LEU A 218 -2.58 9.66 -10.09
C LEU A 218 -1.91 9.01 -11.30
N ASN A 219 -0.78 8.33 -11.10
CA ASN A 219 -0.10 7.57 -12.17
C ASN A 219 -0.98 6.42 -12.67
N LEU A 220 -1.74 5.78 -11.78
CA LEU A 220 -2.67 4.71 -12.15
C LEU A 220 -3.80 5.25 -13.05
N ILE A 221 -4.38 6.39 -12.66
CA ILE A 221 -5.43 7.07 -13.43
C ILE A 221 -4.90 7.47 -14.81
N ASP A 222 -3.68 8.01 -14.88
CA ASP A 222 -3.04 8.41 -16.13
C ASP A 222 -2.77 7.23 -17.07
N MET A 223 -2.34 6.08 -16.51
CA MET A 223 -2.12 4.85 -17.28
C MET A 223 -3.42 4.26 -17.82
N CYS A 224 -4.48 4.24 -17.01
CA CYS A 224 -5.75 3.64 -17.40
C CYS A 224 -6.63 4.57 -18.24
N LYS A 225 -6.44 5.89 -18.19
CA LYS A 225 -7.30 6.89 -18.86
C LYS A 225 -8.81 6.58 -18.71
N PRO A 226 -9.32 6.41 -17.49
CA PRO A 226 -10.71 6.05 -17.27
C PRO A 226 -11.65 7.20 -17.63
N LYS A 227 -12.91 6.90 -17.99
CA LYS A 227 -13.91 7.95 -18.19
C LYS A 227 -14.41 8.55 -16.88
N ASN A 228 -14.49 7.74 -15.82
CA ASN A 228 -14.95 8.14 -14.50
C ASN A 228 -14.05 7.54 -13.41
N VAL A 229 -13.89 8.23 -12.28
CA VAL A 229 -13.17 7.71 -11.11
C VAL A 229 -14.09 7.67 -9.90
N MET A 230 -14.07 6.56 -9.14
CA MET A 230 -14.72 6.46 -7.84
C MET A 230 -13.68 6.25 -6.73
N LEU A 231 -13.64 7.17 -5.78
CA LEU A 231 -12.79 7.11 -4.60
C LEU A 231 -13.51 6.36 -3.48
N VAL A 232 -12.86 5.32 -2.96
CA VAL A 232 -13.29 4.53 -1.80
C VAL A 232 -12.17 4.44 -0.78
N HIS A 233 -12.44 3.87 0.39
CA HIS A 233 -11.44 3.51 1.42
C HIS A 233 -10.43 4.64 1.72
N GLY A 234 -10.87 5.68 2.42
CA GLY A 234 -10.04 6.81 2.83
C GLY A 234 -10.78 7.80 3.72
N ASP A 235 -10.07 8.81 4.22
CA ASP A 235 -10.67 9.87 5.03
C ASP A 235 -11.34 10.92 4.15
N LYS A 236 -12.53 11.41 4.55
CA LYS A 236 -13.31 12.42 3.81
C LYS A 236 -12.47 13.66 3.42
N LYS A 237 -11.62 14.14 4.33
CA LYS A 237 -10.74 15.30 4.07
C LYS A 237 -9.72 15.00 2.98
N ARG A 238 -9.08 13.82 3.01
CA ARG A 238 -8.06 13.40 2.04
C ARG A 238 -8.68 13.10 0.68
N MET A 239 -9.85 12.45 0.65
CA MET A 239 -10.63 12.23 -0.57
C MET A 239 -10.95 13.55 -1.28
N ASN A 240 -11.38 14.58 -0.56
CA ASN A 240 -11.69 15.88 -1.16
C ASN A 240 -10.47 16.54 -1.81
N ILE A 241 -9.27 16.34 -1.25
CA ILE A 241 -8.02 16.87 -1.82
C ILE A 241 -7.67 16.10 -3.11
N LEU A 242 -7.76 14.77 -3.05
CA LEU A 242 -7.48 13.91 -4.21
C LEU A 242 -8.46 14.17 -5.35
N GLU A 243 -9.75 14.27 -5.07
CA GLU A 243 -10.81 14.62 -6.03
C GLU A 243 -10.49 15.90 -6.79
N LYS A 244 -10.20 17.00 -6.08
CA LYS A 244 -9.81 18.28 -6.69
C LYS A 244 -8.58 18.14 -7.59
N THR A 245 -7.62 17.32 -7.16
CA THR A 245 -6.38 17.07 -7.92
C THR A 245 -6.66 16.29 -9.20
N ILE A 246 -7.52 15.27 -9.15
CA ILE A 246 -7.91 14.46 -10.30
C ILE A 246 -8.68 15.30 -11.31
N ILE A 247 -9.70 16.05 -10.86
CA ILE A 247 -10.50 16.92 -11.74
C ILE A 247 -9.60 17.94 -12.44
N LYS A 248 -8.72 18.61 -11.69
CA LYS A 248 -7.78 19.60 -12.24
C LYS A 248 -6.81 19.01 -13.27
N LYS A 249 -6.34 17.77 -13.06
CA LYS A 249 -5.29 17.16 -13.87
C LYS A 249 -5.82 16.43 -15.10
N PHE A 250 -6.96 15.75 -14.98
CA PHE A 250 -7.46 14.83 -15.99
C PHE A 250 -8.80 15.24 -16.61
N ASP A 251 -9.50 16.22 -16.02
CA ASP A 251 -10.80 16.69 -16.49
C ASP A 251 -11.86 15.57 -16.62
N ILE A 252 -11.87 14.66 -15.63
CA ILE A 252 -12.83 13.54 -15.58
C ILE A 252 -13.71 13.62 -14.32
N PRO A 253 -14.97 13.14 -14.39
CA PRO A 253 -15.85 13.03 -13.23
C PRO A 253 -15.27 12.15 -12.13
N VAL A 254 -15.40 12.62 -10.89
CA VAL A 254 -14.96 11.91 -9.68
C VAL A 254 -16.13 11.74 -8.72
N PHE A 255 -16.33 10.51 -8.26
CA PHE A 255 -17.36 10.11 -7.31
C PHE A 255 -16.73 9.68 -5.99
N LYS A 256 -17.40 9.98 -4.88
CA LYS A 256 -16.96 9.63 -3.51
C LYS A 256 -18.17 9.26 -2.64
N PRO A 257 -18.88 8.16 -2.98
CA PRO A 257 -20.13 7.82 -2.31
C PRO A 257 -19.91 7.55 -0.82
N ALA A 258 -20.90 7.92 -0.01
CA ALA A 258 -20.96 7.45 1.37
C ALA A 258 -21.35 5.97 1.41
N ASN A 259 -21.10 5.31 2.55
CA ASN A 259 -21.47 3.91 2.74
C ASN A 259 -22.98 3.73 2.56
N GLY A 260 -23.36 2.72 1.76
CA GLY A 260 -24.77 2.41 1.47
C GLY A 260 -25.41 3.27 0.38
N CYS A 261 -24.68 4.22 -0.23
CA CYS A 261 -25.22 5.02 -1.33
C CYS A 261 -25.10 4.28 -2.68
N ILE A 262 -26.15 4.42 -3.51
CA ILE A 262 -26.15 3.99 -4.91
C ILE A 262 -25.77 5.20 -5.76
N ILE A 263 -24.89 4.99 -6.74
CA ILE A 263 -24.52 6.02 -7.72
C ILE A 263 -24.79 5.50 -9.14
N ASN A 264 -25.27 6.39 -10.00
CA ASN A 264 -25.44 6.12 -11.42
C ASN A 264 -24.27 6.72 -12.18
N ILE A 265 -23.48 5.87 -12.82
CA ILE A 265 -22.33 6.31 -13.62
C ILE A 265 -22.83 6.64 -15.03
N PRO A 266 -22.56 7.85 -15.54
CA PRO A 266 -22.92 8.20 -16.91
C PRO A 266 -22.17 7.28 -17.88
N LYS A 267 -22.93 6.63 -18.76
CA LYS A 267 -22.40 5.78 -19.83
C LYS A 267 -22.68 6.45 -21.17
N ASP A 268 -21.73 6.34 -22.10
CA ASP A 268 -22.00 6.72 -23.48
C ASP A 268 -23.03 5.74 -24.08
N ASP A 269 -24.16 6.25 -24.53
CA ASP A 269 -25.14 5.48 -25.30
C ASP A 269 -24.58 5.21 -26.70
N ILE A 270 -23.80 4.14 -26.84
CA ILE A 270 -23.28 3.70 -28.13
C ILE A 270 -24.40 2.94 -28.87
N ILE A 271 -24.98 3.58 -29.87
CA ILE A 271 -25.89 2.91 -30.81
C ILE A 271 -25.04 2.32 -31.94
N ASN A 272 -24.89 0.98 -31.92
CA ASN A 272 -24.23 0.27 -33.00
C ASN A 272 -25.17 0.16 -34.20
N LEU A 273 -24.95 0.99 -35.23
CA LEU A 273 -25.65 0.87 -36.50
C LEU A 273 -24.92 -0.15 -37.39
N ARG A 274 -25.58 -1.24 -37.74
CA ARG A 274 -25.09 -2.20 -38.73
C ARG A 274 -25.75 -1.91 -40.07
N PHE A 275 -24.94 -1.62 -41.08
CA PHE A 275 -25.40 -1.42 -42.45
C PHE A 275 -25.15 -2.70 -43.26
N LYS A 276 -26.07 -3.04 -44.16
CA LYS A 276 -25.83 -4.08 -45.17
C LYS A 276 -24.81 -3.53 -46.17
N GLU A 277 -23.87 -4.38 -46.58
CA GLU A 277 -22.81 -4.02 -47.53
C GLU A 277 -23.37 -3.42 -48.83
N GLU A 278 -24.49 -3.95 -49.32
CA GLU A 278 -25.21 -3.46 -50.51
C GLU A 278 -25.69 -2.01 -50.38
N ASP A 279 -26.10 -1.59 -49.18
CA ASP A 279 -26.60 -0.23 -48.93
C ASP A 279 -25.46 0.77 -48.72
N CYS A 280 -24.33 0.32 -48.17
CA CYS A 280 -23.07 1.09 -48.18
C CYS A 280 -22.58 1.31 -49.62
N ASN A 281 -22.56 0.25 -50.44
CA ASN A 281 -22.08 0.31 -51.82
C ASN A 281 -22.91 1.23 -52.71
N LYS A 282 -24.21 1.44 -52.42
CA LYS A 282 -25.03 2.46 -53.11
C LYS A 282 -24.57 3.89 -52.80
N PHE A 283 -24.11 4.16 -51.58
CA PHE A 283 -23.68 5.49 -51.14
C PHE A 283 -22.23 5.81 -51.50
N PHE A 284 -21.32 4.84 -51.43
CA PHE A 284 -19.88 5.05 -51.61
C PHE A 284 -19.39 4.84 -53.05
N LYS A 285 -20.31 4.77 -54.02
CA LYS A 285 -20.16 4.14 -55.33
C LYS A 285 -19.13 4.75 -56.30
N ASN A 286 -18.20 5.62 -55.86
CA ASN A 286 -17.14 6.12 -56.75
C ASN A 286 -15.78 6.48 -56.11
N ASN A 287 -15.57 6.46 -54.78
CA ASN A 287 -14.33 7.06 -54.20
C ASN A 287 -13.59 6.24 -53.12
N LEU A 288 -13.93 4.98 -52.88
CA LEU A 288 -13.21 4.15 -51.92
C LEU A 288 -12.42 3.07 -52.65
N SER A 289 -11.13 3.33 -52.89
CA SER A 289 -10.20 2.32 -53.38
C SER A 289 -10.07 1.20 -52.33
N THR A 290 -10.34 -0.01 -52.79
CA THR A 290 -10.16 -1.37 -52.24
C THR A 290 -9.06 -1.64 -51.19
N GLN A 291 -8.97 -0.88 -50.10
CA GLN A 291 -8.21 -1.27 -48.91
C GLN A 291 -9.03 -0.98 -47.65
N ASN A 292 -9.15 -1.98 -46.77
CA ASN A 292 -9.97 -2.05 -45.55
C ASN A 292 -10.21 -0.70 -44.86
N ILE A 293 -11.39 -0.11 -45.11
CA ILE A 293 -11.78 1.16 -44.50
C ILE A 293 -12.61 0.88 -43.25
N GLY A 294 -12.08 1.27 -42.09
CA GLY A 294 -12.85 1.28 -40.84
C GLY A 294 -13.70 2.54 -40.74
N ILE A 295 -15.03 2.42 -40.78
CA ILE A 295 -15.94 3.56 -40.63
C ILE A 295 -16.37 3.67 -39.15
N SER A 296 -16.12 4.82 -38.55
CA SER A 296 -16.51 5.17 -37.18
C SER A 296 -17.53 6.30 -37.20
N PHE A 297 -18.67 6.13 -36.52
CA PHE A 297 -19.68 7.16 -36.38
C PHE A 297 -19.71 7.67 -34.93
N SER A 298 -19.63 8.98 -34.75
CA SER A 298 -19.87 9.64 -33.46
C SER A 298 -21.05 10.59 -33.59
N VAL A 299 -22.12 10.34 -32.85
CA VAL A 299 -23.32 11.18 -32.84
C VAL A 299 -23.34 12.01 -31.56
N LYS A 300 -23.14 13.33 -31.66
CA LYS A 300 -23.39 14.26 -30.55
C LYS A 300 -24.86 14.70 -30.57
N LYS A 301 -25.58 14.42 -29.49
CA LYS A 301 -27.00 14.80 -29.34
C LYS A 301 -27.12 16.31 -29.07
N ASN A 302 -27.14 17.13 -30.13
CA ASN A 302 -27.57 18.53 -30.08
C ASN A 302 -28.28 18.92 -31.38
N LYS A 303 -29.62 18.75 -31.42
CA LYS A 303 -30.64 19.19 -32.41
C LYS A 303 -30.39 18.98 -33.93
N LYS A 304 -29.18 18.69 -34.38
CA LYS A 304 -28.81 18.20 -35.70
C LYS A 304 -27.72 17.15 -35.49
N ALA A 305 -27.98 15.92 -35.91
CA ALA A 305 -26.93 14.91 -35.97
C ALA A 305 -25.97 15.31 -37.10
N ILE A 306 -24.81 15.86 -36.73
CA ILE A 306 -23.74 16.15 -37.68
C ILE A 306 -22.88 14.88 -37.77
N LEU A 307 -22.89 14.26 -38.95
CA LEU A 307 -22.12 13.06 -39.24
C LEU A 307 -20.70 13.49 -39.65
N TYR A 308 -19.70 13.23 -38.82
CA TYR A 308 -18.30 13.42 -39.19
C TYR A 308 -17.74 12.11 -39.74
N MET A 309 -17.43 12.08 -41.04
CA MET A 309 -16.68 10.98 -41.65
C MET A 309 -15.20 11.34 -41.63
N MET A 310 -14.40 10.58 -40.90
CA MET A 310 -12.94 10.57 -41.05
C MET A 310 -12.53 9.31 -41.81
N LEU A 311 -11.89 9.48 -42.95
CA LEU A 311 -11.13 8.41 -43.61
C LEU A 311 -9.84 8.23 -42.81
N ILE A 312 -9.67 7.06 -42.21
CA ILE A 312 -8.42 6.66 -41.57
C ILE A 312 -7.74 5.70 -42.55
N GLN A 313 -6.58 6.10 -43.07
CA GLN A 313 -5.65 5.22 -43.81
C GLN A 313 -4.84 4.37 -42.84
#